data_AF-S1NZ33-F1
#
_entry.id   AF-S1NZ33-F1
#
_cell.length_a   1.000
_cell.length_b   1.000
_cell.length_c   1.000
_cell.angle_alpha   90.00
_cell.angle_beta   90.00
_cell.angle_gamma   90.00
#
_symmetry.space_group_name_H-M   'P 1'
#
loop_
_entity.id
_entity.type
_entity.pdbx_description
1 polymer ?
#
loop_
_entity_poly.entity_id
_entity_poly.type
_entity_poly.pdbx_seq_one_letter_code
_entity_poly.pdbx_strand_id
1 'polypeptide(L)'
;MQAKELVTILATIPPQVHYTGLFLDNQPVTNLKVDAVGHFIFIAEKEQPPLSLKDTLVLLMTNKSRELYYWKNGKKQPVYGIKENGEKIIL
;
A
#
# COMPACT_ATOMS: atom_id res chain seq x y z
N MET A 1 -2.86 -8.31 -7.68
CA MET A 1 -3.97 -7.52 -7.11
C MET A 1 -3.91 -6.15 -7.76
N GLN A 2 -5.05 -5.62 -8.16
CA GLN A 2 -5.21 -4.29 -8.74
C GLN A 2 -5.56 -3.24 -7.69
N ALA A 3 -5.24 -1.98 -7.99
CA ALA A 3 -5.52 -0.85 -7.10
C ALA A 3 -6.98 -0.78 -6.65
N LYS A 4 -7.94 -1.06 -7.54
CA LYS A 4 -9.38 -1.10 -7.18
C LYS A 4 -9.71 -2.14 -6.11
N GLU A 5 -9.04 -3.29 -6.13
CA GLU A 5 -9.28 -4.37 -5.17
C GLU A 5 -8.80 -3.96 -3.79
N LEU A 6 -7.60 -3.34 -3.71
CA LEU A 6 -7.10 -2.80 -2.46
C LEU A 6 -7.97 -1.66 -1.91
N VAL A 7 -8.48 -0.77 -2.77
CA VAL A 7 -9.44 0.26 -2.33
C VAL A 7 -10.70 -0.37 -1.73
N THR A 8 -11.26 -1.37 -2.40
CA THR A 8 -12.43 -2.09 -1.86
C THR A 8 -12.13 -2.71 -0.52
N ILE A 9 -11.00 -3.41 -0.38
CA ILE A 9 -10.58 -4.01 0.90
C ILE A 9 -10.49 -2.93 1.98
N LEU A 10 -9.69 -1.87 1.75
CA LEU A 10 -9.48 -0.79 2.72
C LEU A 10 -10.78 -0.07 3.11
N ALA A 11 -11.72 0.10 2.17
CA ALA A 11 -13.01 0.72 2.43
C ALA A 11 -13.98 -0.17 3.22
N THR A 12 -13.74 -1.48 3.26
CA THR A 12 -14.56 -2.46 4.01
C THR A 12 -14.02 -2.78 5.41
N ILE A 13 -12.82 -2.29 5.76
CA ILE A 13 -12.25 -2.53 7.08
C ILE A 13 -13.09 -1.78 8.14
N PRO A 14 -13.46 -2.43 9.27
CA PRO A 14 -14.22 -1.78 10.32
C PRO A 14 -13.50 -0.51 10.85
N PRO A 15 -14.22 0.61 11.03
CA PRO A 15 -13.63 1.89 11.44
C PRO A 15 -13.13 1.93 12.90
N GLN A 16 -13.22 0.81 13.62
CA GLN A 16 -12.90 0.71 15.04
C GLN A 16 -11.39 0.81 15.31
N VAL A 17 -10.56 0.62 14.29
CA VAL A 17 -9.09 0.71 14.36
C VAL A 17 -8.61 1.91 13.54
N HIS A 18 -7.83 2.79 14.17
CA HIS A 18 -7.21 3.92 13.50
C HIS A 18 -5.94 3.47 12.78
N TYR A 19 -6.08 2.96 11.56
CA TYR A 19 -4.92 2.64 10.73
C TYR A 19 -4.23 3.93 10.27
N THR A 20 -2.94 4.03 10.57
CA THR A 20 -2.13 5.22 10.26
C THR A 20 -1.57 5.20 8.83
N GLY A 21 -1.43 4.01 8.24
CA GLY A 21 -0.91 3.81 6.90
C GLY A 21 -0.72 2.33 6.55
N LEU A 22 -0.06 2.09 5.42
CA LEU A 22 0.32 0.75 4.98
C LEU A 22 1.76 0.44 5.39
N PHE A 23 2.06 -0.84 5.56
CA PHE A 23 3.36 -1.33 6.01
C PHE A 23 3.86 -2.48 5.13
N LEU A 24 5.17 -2.53 4.94
CA LEU A 24 5.90 -3.69 4.42
C LEU A 24 6.59 -4.34 5.62
N ASP A 25 6.07 -5.49 6.08
CA ASP A 25 6.34 -6.05 7.41
C ASP A 25 6.13 -5.01 8.55
N ASN A 26 7.23 -4.48 9.09
CA ASN A 26 7.24 -3.49 10.17
C ASN A 26 7.70 -2.10 9.72
N GLN A 27 8.00 -1.92 8.43
CA GLN A 27 8.41 -0.64 7.87
C GLN A 27 7.22 0.07 7.23
N PRO A 28 6.96 1.35 7.56
CA PRO A 28 5.88 2.09 6.92
C PRO A 28 6.17 2.25 5.44
N VAL A 29 5.14 2.12 4.62
CA VAL A 29 5.17 2.60 3.24
C VAL A 29 5.32 4.12 3.30
N THR A 30 6.31 4.64 2.60
CA THR A 30 6.60 6.08 2.54
C THR A 30 6.30 6.63 1.15
N ASN A 31 6.17 5.76 0.15
CA ASN A 31 6.03 6.18 -1.23
C ASN A 31 5.28 5.14 -2.09
N LEU A 32 4.65 5.64 -3.15
CA LEU A 32 4.00 4.85 -4.18
C LEU A 32 4.42 5.38 -5.55
N LYS A 33 5.19 4.58 -6.30
CA LYS A 33 5.71 4.96 -7.62
C LYS A 33 5.05 4.13 -8.72
N VAL A 34 4.93 4.69 -9.92
CA VAL A 34 4.57 3.93 -11.12
C VAL A 34 5.86 3.55 -11.82
N ASP A 35 6.05 2.27 -12.13
CA ASP A 35 7.21 1.84 -12.91
C ASP A 35 7.01 2.00 -14.42
N ALA A 36 8.03 1.66 -15.20
CA ALA A 36 8.01 1.81 -16.66
C ALA A 36 6.92 1.00 -17.37
N VAL A 37 6.44 -0.09 -16.76
CA VAL A 37 5.36 -0.93 -17.31
C VAL A 37 3.99 -0.57 -16.74
N GLY A 38 3.91 0.48 -15.93
CA GLY A 38 2.67 1.02 -15.40
C GLY A 38 2.16 0.35 -14.12
N HIS A 39 2.98 -0.44 -13.44
CA HIS A 39 2.62 -1.05 -12.16
C HIS A 39 2.82 -0.06 -11.01
N PHE A 40 1.97 -0.15 -9.99
CA PHE A 40 2.15 0.61 -8.76
C PHE A 40 3.06 -0.15 -7.80
N ILE A 41 4.12 0.51 -7.34
CA ILE A 41 5.16 -0.05 -6.48
C ILE A 41 5.14 0.68 -5.14
N PHE A 42 4.73 -0.01 -4.08
CA PHE A 42 4.87 0.46 -2.70
C PHE A 42 6.33 0.37 -2.26
N ILE A 43 6.83 1.42 -1.62
CA ILE A 43 8.23 1.51 -1.18
C ILE A 43 8.27 1.99 0.27
N ALA A 44 9.13 1.35 1.08
CA ALA A 44 9.51 1.81 2.40
C ALA A 44 10.94 2.39 2.34
N GLU A 45 11.04 3.71 2.22
CA GLU A 45 12.31 4.44 2.18
C GLU A 45 12.73 4.79 3.62
N LYS A 46 14.02 4.61 3.96
CA LYS A 46 14.53 5.02 5.28
C LYS A 46 14.43 6.54 5.42
N GLU A 47 14.14 6.99 6.64
CA GLU A 47 14.13 8.42 7.03
C GLU A 47 13.06 9.27 6.32
N GLN A 48 12.12 8.64 5.61
CA GLN A 48 10.97 9.32 5.02
C GLN A 48 9.73 9.17 5.91
N PRO A 49 8.86 10.19 5.95
CA PRO A 49 7.62 10.08 6.71
C PRO A 49 6.70 9.01 6.09
N PRO A 50 5.89 8.30 6.90
CA PRO A 50 4.89 7.38 6.39
C PRO A 50 3.90 8.07 5.44
N LEU A 51 3.55 7.39 4.36
CA LEU A 51 2.47 7.80 3.48
C LEU A 51 1.14 7.58 4.20
N SER A 52 0.35 8.64 4.32
CA SER A 52 -0.94 8.55 5.02
C SER A 52 -1.88 7.60 4.28
N LEU A 53 -2.77 6.94 5.04
CA LEU A 53 -3.79 6.08 4.44
C LEU A 53 -4.70 6.86 3.48
N LYS A 54 -5.00 8.12 3.80
CA LYS A 54 -5.79 9.02 2.94
C LYS A 54 -5.10 9.27 1.60
N ASP A 55 -3.82 9.62 1.60
CA ASP A 55 -3.07 9.89 0.36
C ASP A 55 -2.93 8.61 -0.47
N THR A 56 -2.70 7.48 0.20
CA THR A 56 -2.67 6.17 -0.43
C THR A 56 -3.99 5.86 -1.15
N LEU A 57 -5.13 6.06 -0.48
CA LEU A 57 -6.46 5.85 -1.09
C LEU A 57 -6.66 6.73 -2.32
N VAL A 58 -6.28 8.01 -2.26
CA VAL A 58 -6.38 8.94 -3.40
C VAL A 58 -5.56 8.44 -4.60
N LEU A 59 -4.33 7.99 -4.37
CA LEU A 59 -3.47 7.48 -5.44
C LEU A 59 -4.03 6.19 -6.06
N LEU A 60 -4.54 5.28 -5.24
CA LEU A 60 -5.17 4.04 -5.73
C LEU A 60 -6.44 4.32 -6.53
N MET A 61 -7.28 5.25 -6.07
CA MET A 61 -8.53 5.62 -6.74
C MET A 61 -8.32 6.31 -8.09
N THR A 62 -7.22 7.02 -8.29
CA THR A 62 -6.87 7.67 -9.57
C THR A 62 -6.22 6.70 -10.56
N ASN A 63 -5.87 5.49 -10.13
CA ASN A 63 -5.10 4.51 -10.92
C ASN A 63 -5.66 3.08 -10.78
N LYS A 64 -6.99 2.97 -10.75
CA LYS A 64 -7.75 1.76 -10.35
C LYS A 64 -7.34 0.45 -11.02
N SER A 65 -6.89 0.49 -12.27
CA SER A 65 -6.55 -0.70 -13.07
C SER A 65 -5.08 -1.14 -12.94
N ARG A 66 -4.23 -0.39 -12.23
CA ARG A 66 -2.82 -0.75 -12.08
C ARG A 66 -2.66 -1.95 -11.16
N GLU A 67 -1.82 -2.90 -11.59
CA GLU A 67 -1.36 -3.99 -10.74
C GLU A 67 -0.44 -3.46 -9.63
N LEU A 68 -0.57 -4.04 -8.45
CA LEU A 68 0.11 -3.65 -7.22
C LEU A 68 1.28 -4.57 -6.92
N TYR A 69 2.41 -3.94 -6.60
CA TYR A 69 3.64 -4.59 -6.19
C TYR A 69 4.28 -3.78 -5.05
N TYR A 70 5.24 -4.37 -4.35
CA TYR A 70 6.08 -3.66 -3.40
C TYR A 70 7.56 -3.97 -3.66
N TRP A 71 8.44 -3.08 -3.22
CA TRP A 71 9.88 -3.28 -3.27
C TRP A 71 10.39 -3.74 -1.90
N LYS A 72 11.02 -4.92 -1.85
CA LYS A 72 11.57 -5.48 -0.61
C LYS A 72 12.80 -6.33 -0.92
N ASN A 73 13.85 -6.19 -0.10
CA ASN A 73 15.10 -6.94 -0.26
C ASN A 73 15.69 -6.87 -1.68
N GLY A 74 15.60 -5.70 -2.33
CA GLY A 74 16.10 -5.48 -3.68
C GLY A 74 15.27 -6.13 -4.79
N LYS A 75 14.07 -6.62 -4.49
CA LYS A 75 13.20 -7.29 -5.46
C LYS A 75 11.80 -6.69 -5.46
N LYS A 76 11.22 -6.63 -6.65
CA LYS A 76 9.79 -6.35 -6.86
C LYS A 76 8.98 -7.61 -6.55
N GLN A 77 7.98 -7.48 -5.69
CA GLN A 77 7.10 -8.58 -5.30
C GLN A 77 5.64 -8.18 -5.51
N PRO A 78 4.77 -9.07 -6.03
CA PRO A 78 3.36 -8.77 -6.19
C PRO A 78 2.64 -8.65 -4.83
N VAL A 79 1.67 -7.74 -4.75
CA VAL A 79 0.72 -7.69 -3.63
C VAL A 79 -0.38 -8.72 -3.88
N TYR A 80 -0.54 -9.65 -2.94
CA TYR A 80 -1.57 -10.70 -3.01
C TYR A 80 -2.75 -10.46 -2.08
N GLY A 81 -2.58 -9.63 -1.05
CA GLY A 81 -3.56 -9.46 0.01
C GLY A 81 -3.13 -8.36 0.97
N ILE A 82 -3.83 -8.27 2.08
CA ILE A 82 -3.38 -7.52 3.25
C ILE A 82 -3.51 -8.39 4.50
N LYS A 83 -2.78 -8.02 5.55
CA LYS A 83 -2.93 -8.57 6.89
C LYS A 83 -3.05 -7.43 7.90
N GLU A 84 -4.04 -7.52 8.77
CA GLU A 84 -4.17 -6.61 9.91
C GLU A 84 -3.29 -7.10 11.07
N ASN A 85 -2.57 -6.19 11.70
CA ASN A 85 -1.74 -6.46 12.88
C ASN A 85 -1.76 -5.26 13.84
N GLY A 86 -2.71 -5.27 14.78
CA GLY A 86 -2.99 -4.10 15.63
C GLY A 86 -3.42 -2.92 14.76
N GLU A 87 -2.74 -1.79 14.90
CA GLU A 87 -3.00 -0.55 14.14
C GLU A 87 -2.32 -0.52 12.75
N LYS A 88 -1.79 -1.65 12.28
CA LYS A 88 -1.05 -1.76 11.02
C LYS A 88 -1.80 -2.59 9.99
N ILE A 89 -1.78 -2.10 8.75
CA ILE A 89 -2.15 -2.88 7.56
C ILE A 89 -0.86 -3.26 6.84
N ILE A 90 -0.58 -4.56 6.79
CA ILE A 90 0.62 -5.11 6.16
C ILE A 90 0.26 -5.62 4.76
N LEU A 91 1.04 -5.21 3.75
CA LEU A 91 0.94 -5.67 2.35
C LEU A 91 1.71 -6.97 2.10
#